data_AF-A0A7X3V3A1-F1
#
_entry.id   AF-A0A7X3V3A1-F1
#
_cell.length_a   1.000
_cell.length_b   1.000
_cell.length_c   1.000
_cell.angle_alpha   90.00
_cell.angle_beta   90.00
_cell.angle_gamma   90.00
#
_symmetry.space_group_name_H-M   'P 1'
#
loop_
_entity.id
_entity.type
_entity.pdbx_description
1 polymer ?
#
loop_
_entity_poly.entity_id
_entity_poly.type
_entity_poly.pdbx_seq_one_letter_code
_entity_poly.pdbx_strand_id
1 'polypeptide(L)'
;MSTILPTLANLPRPLPEIPSRGSDHEHLPHVLKFSGGRSSAALAFLLAESGLLRAERGDVILFANTSAEHPATYDFARECKARLESDFGLPFLWFEFCTVEDARRGVYVRRPSYRLVTSNPVESDPRGYRSRGEVFEEMLSYQGMLPNPHSRSCTAKLKLYPSHQLLAEWFGVGWGARHAGHHSTQRYVTPDLALVRYRRSGGTASDEAYLRRIECLTRQPSSRPAQRWQDYTAGRVSRPIGTPRLAAMWGSDATLHVTLLGLRADEEGRVRRILERSLFAEGAGSRRCSIRTQPPGERPCFPLVDWGFDEGAVRRFWHRRSFDLELPATAGNCVFCFMKGTKAIGVSAREADSMRVPGAPSDITWWVRMEQKYRREVPARNGGGMTRFGFFGLRGPTFAELAAAGGSDRDRYARGVPACDCTD
;
A
#
# COMPACT_ATOMS: atom_id res chain seq x y z
N MET A 1 35.42 17.80 17.90
CA MET A 1 34.87 17.29 19.17
C MET A 1 33.63 16.48 18.83
N SER A 2 33.70 15.17 19.11
CA SER A 2 32.70 14.15 18.78
C SER A 2 31.46 14.32 19.66
N THR A 3 30.33 14.71 19.07
CA THR A 3 29.04 14.74 19.75
C THR A 3 28.36 13.38 19.60
N ILE A 4 28.40 12.65 20.70
CA ILE A 4 27.86 11.32 20.93
C ILE A 4 26.34 11.33 20.68
N LEU A 5 25.91 10.60 19.66
CA LEU A 5 24.53 10.11 19.51
C LEU A 5 24.08 9.49 20.83
N PRO A 6 22.84 9.71 21.30
CA PRO A 6 22.37 9.04 22.51
C PRO A 6 22.47 7.53 22.31
N THR A 7 23.47 6.94 22.97
CA THR A 7 23.76 5.51 22.96
C THR A 7 22.56 4.72 23.47
N LEU A 8 22.39 3.52 22.92
CA LEU A 8 21.43 2.43 23.22
C LEU A 8 21.19 2.07 24.71
N ALA A 9 21.73 2.82 25.67
CA ALA A 9 21.74 2.54 27.10
C ALA A 9 20.37 2.66 27.80
N ASN A 10 19.36 3.26 27.15
CA ASN A 10 18.00 3.39 27.70
C ASN A 10 16.96 2.50 27.00
N LEU A 11 17.39 1.63 26.09
CA LEU A 11 16.57 0.48 25.69
C LEU A 11 16.86 -0.65 26.68
N PRO A 12 15.84 -1.34 27.20
CA PRO A 12 16.08 -2.54 27.99
C PRO A 12 17.00 -3.46 27.18
N ARG A 13 18.19 -3.76 27.71
CA ARG A 13 19.06 -4.84 27.22
C ARG A 13 18.91 -6.04 28.14
N PRO A 14 18.70 -7.26 27.62
CA PRO A 14 18.52 -7.54 26.19
C PRO A 14 17.22 -6.91 25.66
N LEU A 15 17.26 -6.43 24.41
CA LEU A 15 16.03 -6.17 23.68
C LEU A 15 15.24 -7.48 23.75
N PRO A 16 13.95 -7.46 24.12
CA PRO A 16 13.19 -8.70 24.26
C PRO A 16 13.35 -9.53 22.98
N GLU A 17 13.68 -10.81 23.15
CA GLU A 17 13.33 -11.82 22.14
C GLU A 17 11.91 -11.52 21.65
N ILE A 18 11.62 -11.68 20.36
CA ILE A 18 10.24 -11.55 19.87
C ILE A 18 9.50 -12.80 20.36
N PRO A 19 8.82 -12.79 21.53
CA PRO A 19 8.52 -14.02 22.26
C PRO A 19 7.41 -14.83 21.58
N SER A 20 6.69 -14.18 20.66
CA SER A 20 5.51 -14.73 20.01
C SER A 20 5.80 -15.79 18.94
N ARG A 21 7.07 -16.11 18.61
CA ARG A 21 7.43 -16.88 17.40
C ARG A 21 8.67 -17.73 17.57
N GLY A 22 8.54 -19.02 17.24
CA GLY A 22 9.56 -20.05 17.47
C GLY A 22 10.95 -19.80 16.86
N SER A 23 11.88 -20.69 17.21
CA SER A 23 13.32 -20.66 16.86
C SER A 23 13.62 -20.42 15.39
N ASP A 24 12.73 -20.82 14.48
CA ASP A 24 12.97 -20.77 13.04
C ASP A 24 12.92 -19.35 12.45
N HIS A 25 12.38 -18.36 13.17
CA HIS A 25 12.19 -17.01 12.61
C HIS A 25 13.50 -16.29 12.25
N GLU A 26 14.59 -16.64 12.93
CA GLU A 26 15.89 -16.00 12.75
C GLU A 26 16.48 -16.28 11.37
N HIS A 27 16.18 -17.45 10.81
CA HIS A 27 16.70 -17.90 9.52
C HIS A 27 15.84 -17.48 8.33
N LEU A 28 14.61 -17.03 8.57
CA LEU A 28 13.70 -16.62 7.50
C LEU A 28 13.97 -15.17 7.05
N PRO A 29 13.81 -14.84 5.76
CA PRO A 29 13.88 -13.46 5.29
C PRO A 29 12.85 -12.57 5.98
N HIS A 30 13.25 -11.36 6.35
CA HIS A 30 12.38 -10.36 6.98
C HIS A 30 11.97 -9.27 5.99
N VAL A 31 10.66 -9.06 5.87
CA VAL A 31 10.04 -8.07 4.98
C VAL A 31 9.42 -6.98 5.84
N LEU A 32 10.03 -5.79 5.88
CA LEU A 32 9.48 -4.65 6.60
C LEU A 32 8.53 -3.86 5.70
N LYS A 33 7.25 -3.79 6.06
CA LYS A 33 6.25 -2.99 5.33
C LYS A 33 6.29 -1.55 5.84
N PHE A 34 7.06 -0.70 5.18
CA PHE A 34 7.22 0.71 5.50
C PHE A 34 6.04 1.51 4.94
N SER A 35 5.35 2.27 5.79
CA SER A 35 4.09 2.96 5.42
C SER A 35 4.27 4.44 5.08
N GLY A 36 5.46 5.00 5.30
CA GLY A 36 5.70 6.45 5.24
C GLY A 36 5.48 7.16 6.57
N GLY A 37 4.95 6.47 7.58
CA GLY A 37 4.64 7.02 8.90
C GLY A 37 5.75 6.85 9.92
N ARG A 38 5.67 7.65 11.01
CA ARG A 38 6.66 7.66 12.10
C ARG A 38 6.84 6.30 12.76
N SER A 39 5.76 5.55 12.97
CA SER A 39 5.85 4.23 13.64
C SER A 39 6.58 3.21 12.77
N SER A 40 6.24 3.13 11.48
CA SER A 40 6.94 2.21 10.56
C SER A 40 8.41 2.56 10.35
N ALA A 41 8.74 3.85 10.36
CA ALA A 41 10.11 4.31 10.24
C ALA A 41 10.91 4.09 11.52
N ALA A 42 10.32 4.34 12.70
CA ALA A 42 10.95 4.04 13.98
C ALA A 42 11.26 2.54 14.10
N LEU A 43 10.32 1.68 13.70
CA LEU A 43 10.56 0.24 13.63
C LEU A 43 11.76 -0.09 12.73
N ALA A 44 11.83 0.48 11.53
CA ALA A 44 12.93 0.21 10.59
C ALA A 44 14.29 0.57 11.17
N PHE A 45 14.42 1.77 11.76
CA PHE A 45 15.67 2.19 12.39
C PHE A 45 16.01 1.37 13.64
N LEU A 46 15.04 1.08 14.51
CA LEU A 46 15.29 0.25 15.71
C LEU A 46 15.81 -1.14 15.32
N LEU A 47 15.22 -1.77 14.30
CA LEU A 47 15.67 -3.07 13.82
C LEU A 47 17.04 -3.01 13.14
N ALA A 48 17.30 -1.95 12.35
CA ALA A 48 18.58 -1.73 11.68
C ALA A 48 19.71 -1.51 12.70
N GLU A 49 19.51 -0.61 13.68
CA GLU A 49 20.47 -0.27 14.73
C GLU A 49 20.75 -1.45 15.68
N SER A 50 19.79 -2.37 15.80
CA SER A 50 19.93 -3.58 16.61
C SER A 50 20.53 -4.76 15.84
N GLY A 51 20.81 -4.60 14.53
CA GLY A 51 21.32 -5.68 13.68
C GLY A 51 20.31 -6.80 13.41
N LEU A 52 19.02 -6.55 13.66
CA LEU A 52 17.96 -7.54 13.47
C LEU A 52 17.53 -7.66 12.00
N LEU A 53 17.78 -6.64 11.18
CA LEU A 53 17.67 -6.69 9.72
C LEU A 53 19.05 -6.95 9.09
N ARG A 54 19.09 -7.87 8.13
CA ARG A 54 20.30 -8.35 7.45
C ARG A 54 20.04 -8.55 5.96
N ALA A 55 20.72 -7.78 5.12
CA ALA A 55 20.57 -7.88 3.66
C ALA A 55 20.92 -9.28 3.12
N GLU A 56 21.90 -9.95 3.74
CA GLU A 56 22.41 -11.26 3.35
C GLU A 56 21.39 -12.40 3.58
N ARG A 57 20.47 -12.21 4.54
CA ARG A 57 19.34 -13.12 4.76
C ARG A 57 18.25 -12.97 3.70
N GLY A 58 18.35 -11.95 2.85
CA GLY A 58 17.31 -11.57 1.90
C GLY A 58 16.27 -10.63 2.50
N ASP A 59 16.60 -9.93 3.60
CA ASP A 59 15.71 -8.95 4.18
C ASP A 59 15.50 -7.74 3.27
N VAL A 60 14.32 -7.15 3.34
CA VAL A 60 13.96 -6.03 2.48
C VAL A 60 12.95 -5.11 3.14
N ILE A 61 13.14 -3.81 2.92
CA ILE A 61 12.21 -2.76 3.31
C ILE A 61 11.39 -2.36 2.09
N LEU A 62 10.07 -2.32 2.24
CA LEU A 62 9.14 -2.08 1.16
C LEU A 62 8.27 -0.85 1.43
N PHE A 63 8.36 0.16 0.58
CA PHE A 63 7.39 1.28 0.55
C PHE A 63 6.47 1.17 -0.67
N ALA A 64 5.19 0.98 -0.38
CA ALA A 64 4.12 0.86 -1.38
C ALA A 64 3.55 2.24 -1.69
N ASN A 65 4.08 2.92 -2.71
CA ASN A 65 3.59 4.23 -3.12
C ASN A 65 2.18 4.12 -3.72
N THR A 66 1.22 4.84 -3.13
CA THR A 66 -0.17 4.91 -3.59
C THR A 66 -0.46 6.14 -4.44
N SER A 67 0.54 7.01 -4.66
CA SER A 67 0.43 8.35 -5.27
C SER A 67 -0.54 9.29 -4.54
N ALA A 68 -0.96 8.92 -3.33
CA ALA A 68 -1.97 9.61 -2.53
C ALA A 68 -1.45 10.06 -1.16
N GLU A 69 -0.13 9.95 -0.98
CA GLU A 69 0.60 10.41 0.18
C GLU A 69 0.77 11.94 0.18
N HIS A 70 0.94 12.51 1.36
CA HIS A 70 1.31 13.90 1.54
C HIS A 70 2.76 14.11 1.07
N PRO A 71 3.12 15.27 0.47
CA PRO A 71 4.49 15.52 0.01
C PRO A 71 5.57 15.36 1.09
N ALA A 72 5.33 15.81 2.32
CA ALA A 72 6.24 15.58 3.45
C ALA A 72 6.49 14.09 3.75
N THR A 73 5.52 13.20 3.46
CA THR A 73 5.71 11.75 3.59
C THR A 73 6.73 11.23 2.58
N TYR A 74 6.74 11.76 1.35
CA TYR A 74 7.74 11.38 0.35
C TYR A 74 9.13 11.87 0.72
N ASP A 75 9.25 13.12 1.18
CA ASP A 75 10.52 13.69 1.62
C ASP A 75 11.10 12.89 2.80
N PHE A 76 10.27 12.59 3.79
CA PHE A 76 10.63 11.76 4.93
C PHE A 76 11.02 10.34 4.52
N ALA A 77 10.22 9.67 3.70
CA ALA A 77 10.51 8.31 3.24
C ALA A 77 11.81 8.24 2.42
N ARG A 78 12.10 9.28 1.62
CA ARG A 78 13.34 9.40 0.85
C ARG A 78 14.56 9.54 1.76
N GLU A 79 14.47 10.39 2.80
CA GLU A 79 15.54 10.51 3.81
C GLU A 79 15.73 9.21 4.58
N CYS A 80 14.64 8.54 5.02
CA CYS A 80 14.73 7.23 5.64
C CYS A 80 15.43 6.21 4.73
N LYS A 81 15.07 6.15 3.45
CA LYS A 81 15.71 5.27 2.47
C LYS A 81 17.20 5.57 2.33
N ALA A 82 17.57 6.85 2.18
CA ALA A 82 18.96 7.24 2.06
C ALA A 82 19.79 6.73 3.25
N ARG A 83 19.32 6.98 4.48
CA ARG A 83 19.99 6.56 5.72
C ARG A 83 20.06 5.05 5.89
N LEU A 84 18.93 4.35 5.70
CA LEU A 84 18.86 2.90 5.89
C LEU A 84 19.77 2.16 4.90
N GLU A 85 19.90 2.69 3.68
CA GLU A 85 20.81 2.15 2.67
C GLU A 85 22.27 2.54 2.93
N SER A 86 22.57 3.80 3.23
CA SER A 86 23.95 4.26 3.42
C SER A 86 24.59 3.75 4.71
N ASP A 87 23.82 3.77 5.80
CA ASP A 87 24.36 3.55 7.14
C ASP A 87 24.32 2.06 7.53
N PHE A 88 23.39 1.29 6.94
CA PHE A 88 23.16 -0.12 7.29
C PHE A 88 23.17 -1.08 6.10
N GLY A 89 23.29 -0.60 4.85
CA GLY A 89 23.29 -1.45 3.67
C GLY A 89 21.96 -2.17 3.41
N LEU A 90 20.86 -1.72 3.99
CA LEU A 90 19.57 -2.41 3.95
C LEU A 90 18.81 -2.11 2.66
N PRO A 91 18.41 -3.12 1.85
CA PRO A 91 17.65 -2.88 0.64
C PRO A 91 16.29 -2.22 0.94
N PHE A 92 16.06 -1.03 0.38
CA PHE A 92 14.81 -0.32 0.53
C PHE A 92 14.16 -0.03 -0.84
N LEU A 93 13.19 -0.87 -1.20
CA LEU A 93 12.49 -0.79 -2.47
C LEU A 93 11.23 0.07 -2.38
N TRP A 94 11.05 0.91 -3.41
CA TRP A 94 9.81 1.62 -3.68
C TRP A 94 9.11 0.97 -4.85
N PHE A 95 7.80 0.76 -4.73
CA PHE A 95 7.01 0.21 -5.81
C PHE A 95 5.62 0.83 -5.86
N GLU A 96 5.01 0.71 -7.02
CA GLU A 96 3.67 1.21 -7.31
C GLU A 96 2.80 0.10 -7.87
N PHE A 97 1.51 0.14 -7.52
CA PHE A 97 0.53 -0.65 -8.25
C PHE A 97 0.46 -0.18 -9.70
N CYS A 98 0.35 -1.15 -10.61
CA CYS A 98 0.01 -0.85 -11.97
C CYS A 98 -0.79 -1.98 -12.61
N THR A 99 -1.16 -1.78 -13.86
CA THR A 99 -1.87 -2.78 -14.65
C THR A 99 -1.26 -2.95 -16.02
N VAL A 100 -1.26 -4.19 -16.46
CA VAL A 100 -0.75 -4.62 -17.75
C VAL A 100 -1.84 -5.40 -18.49
N GLU A 101 -1.70 -5.55 -19.79
CA GLU A 101 -2.61 -6.37 -20.58
C GLU A 101 -1.90 -7.65 -20.99
N ASP A 102 -2.59 -8.78 -20.88
CA ASP A 102 -2.02 -10.07 -21.26
C ASP A 102 -3.08 -10.92 -21.95
N ALA A 103 -2.66 -11.67 -22.97
CA ALA A 103 -3.55 -12.51 -23.74
C ALA A 103 -3.57 -13.92 -23.15
N ARG A 104 -4.75 -14.44 -22.81
CA ARG A 104 -4.95 -15.86 -22.51
C ARG A 104 -5.86 -16.44 -23.57
N ARG A 105 -5.39 -17.47 -24.28
CA ARG A 105 -6.12 -18.13 -25.38
C ARG A 105 -6.63 -17.12 -26.42
N GLY A 106 -5.76 -16.18 -26.83
CA GLY A 106 -6.07 -15.13 -27.80
C GLY A 106 -6.93 -13.97 -27.29
N VAL A 107 -7.37 -13.98 -26.02
CA VAL A 107 -8.20 -12.91 -25.44
C VAL A 107 -7.39 -12.07 -24.47
N TYR A 108 -7.24 -10.78 -24.78
CA TYR A 108 -6.56 -9.83 -23.91
C TYR A 108 -7.39 -9.50 -22.66
N VAL A 109 -6.71 -9.48 -21.52
CA VAL A 109 -7.28 -9.14 -20.23
C VAL A 109 -6.35 -8.20 -19.48
N ARG A 110 -6.91 -7.16 -18.84
CA ARG A 110 -6.17 -6.30 -17.92
C ARG A 110 -5.89 -7.07 -16.64
N ARG A 111 -4.63 -7.07 -16.20
CA ARG A 111 -4.17 -7.73 -14.97
C ARG A 111 -3.47 -6.74 -14.06
N PRO A 112 -3.59 -6.94 -12.74
CA PRO A 112 -2.82 -6.16 -11.80
C PRO A 112 -1.35 -6.60 -11.83
N SER A 113 -0.44 -5.67 -11.60
CA SER A 113 1.00 -5.87 -11.51
C SER A 113 1.61 -4.78 -10.63
N TYR A 114 2.93 -4.63 -10.69
CA TYR A 114 3.68 -3.63 -9.98
C TYR A 114 4.75 -3.01 -10.88
N ARG A 115 5.20 -1.82 -10.50
CA ARG A 115 6.34 -1.12 -11.09
C ARG A 115 7.30 -0.74 -9.97
N LEU A 116 8.59 -1.04 -10.13
CA LEU A 116 9.64 -0.53 -9.25
C LEU A 116 9.94 0.92 -9.65
N VAL A 117 10.18 1.78 -8.66
CA VAL A 117 10.46 3.20 -8.88
C VAL A 117 11.64 3.68 -8.05
N THR A 118 12.32 4.72 -8.53
CA THR A 118 13.33 5.41 -7.73
C THR A 118 12.65 6.29 -6.67
N SER A 119 13.40 6.73 -5.66
CA SER A 119 12.92 7.68 -4.64
C SER A 119 12.90 9.13 -5.13
N ASN A 120 13.10 9.38 -6.43
CA ASN A 120 12.94 10.68 -7.06
C ASN A 120 11.56 10.78 -7.69
N PRO A 121 10.94 11.97 -7.73
CA PRO A 121 9.65 12.16 -8.41
C PRO A 121 9.80 12.02 -9.93
N VAL A 122 8.74 11.55 -10.59
CA VAL A 122 8.74 11.27 -12.05
C VAL A 122 9.07 12.49 -12.91
N GLU A 123 8.80 13.69 -12.40
CA GLU A 123 9.13 14.97 -13.03
C GLU A 123 10.65 15.19 -13.16
N SER A 124 11.42 14.59 -12.26
CA SER A 124 12.89 14.71 -12.22
C SER A 124 13.61 13.49 -12.80
N ASP A 125 12.99 12.31 -12.74
CA ASP A 125 13.51 11.05 -13.26
C ASP A 125 12.35 10.25 -13.86
N PRO A 126 12.36 9.90 -15.16
CA PRO A 126 11.29 9.08 -15.77
C PRO A 126 11.05 7.72 -15.10
N ARG A 127 11.99 7.23 -14.28
CA ARG A 127 11.88 6.00 -13.47
C ARG A 127 11.35 6.26 -12.05
N GLY A 128 11.15 7.52 -11.71
CA GLY A 128 10.69 8.00 -10.42
C GLY A 128 9.26 7.65 -10.06
N TYR A 129 8.89 8.00 -8.83
CA TYR A 129 7.57 7.77 -8.27
C TYR A 129 6.56 8.84 -8.72
N ARG A 130 5.29 8.46 -8.78
CA ARG A 130 4.13 9.28 -9.10
C ARG A 130 3.45 9.78 -7.82
N SER A 131 2.97 11.02 -7.80
CA SER A 131 2.44 11.68 -6.58
C SER A 131 1.15 12.47 -6.80
N ARG A 132 0.57 12.45 -8.01
CA ARG A 132 -0.65 13.18 -8.37
C ARG A 132 -1.91 12.32 -8.43
N GLY A 133 -1.89 11.16 -7.76
CA GLY A 133 -3.03 10.23 -7.67
C GLY A 133 -3.14 9.22 -8.81
N GLU A 134 -2.14 9.14 -9.69
CA GLU A 134 -2.13 8.28 -10.87
C GLU A 134 -2.25 6.80 -10.52
N VAL A 135 -1.53 6.35 -9.48
CA VAL A 135 -1.55 4.96 -8.99
C VAL A 135 -2.92 4.63 -8.38
N PHE A 136 -3.48 5.56 -7.62
CA PHE A 136 -4.78 5.40 -6.99
C PHE A 136 -5.89 5.33 -8.05
N GLU A 137 -5.86 6.24 -9.03
CA GLU A 137 -6.81 6.27 -10.13
C GLU A 137 -6.66 5.06 -11.06
N GLU A 138 -5.43 4.55 -11.26
CA GLU A 138 -5.21 3.30 -11.98
C GLU A 138 -5.95 2.13 -11.28
N MET A 139 -5.91 2.07 -9.95
CA MET A 139 -6.67 1.09 -9.17
C MET A 139 -8.18 1.29 -9.24
N LEU A 140 -8.67 2.55 -9.22
CA LEU A 140 -10.09 2.87 -9.44
C LEU A 140 -10.56 2.39 -10.82
N SER A 141 -9.78 2.70 -11.86
CA SER A 141 -10.09 2.32 -13.24
C SER A 141 -10.10 0.80 -13.43
N TYR A 142 -9.17 0.09 -12.78
CA TYR A 142 -9.09 -1.37 -12.84
C TYR A 142 -10.28 -2.04 -12.17
N GLN A 143 -10.69 -1.56 -11.00
CA GLN A 143 -11.79 -2.17 -10.25
C GLN A 143 -13.18 -1.67 -10.67
N GLY A 144 -13.22 -0.52 -11.31
CA GLY A 144 -14.43 0.15 -11.77
C GLY A 144 -15.35 0.66 -10.65
N MET A 145 -14.90 0.75 -9.41
CA MET A 145 -15.70 1.27 -8.30
C MET A 145 -14.84 2.04 -7.31
N LEU A 146 -15.45 2.95 -6.56
CA LEU A 146 -14.78 3.64 -5.48
C LEU A 146 -14.49 2.66 -4.32
N PRO A 147 -13.30 2.75 -3.69
CA PRO A 147 -13.01 2.04 -2.47
C PRO A 147 -13.89 2.57 -1.35
N ASN A 148 -14.17 1.73 -0.37
CA ASN A 148 -14.92 2.12 0.81
C ASN A 148 -14.36 1.43 2.06
N PRO A 149 -14.75 1.88 3.27
CA PRO A 149 -14.32 1.29 4.54
C PRO A 149 -14.41 -0.23 4.62
N HIS A 150 -15.41 -0.84 3.97
CA HIS A 150 -15.62 -2.29 4.00
C HIS A 150 -14.77 -3.03 2.96
N SER A 151 -14.58 -2.47 1.76
CA SER A 151 -13.91 -3.16 0.65
C SER A 151 -12.40 -3.27 0.84
N ARG A 152 -11.79 -2.38 1.62
CA ARG A 152 -10.33 -2.27 1.88
C ARG A 152 -9.47 -2.45 0.63
N SER A 153 -9.97 -1.97 -0.52
CA SER A 153 -9.33 -2.23 -1.82
C SER A 153 -7.98 -1.54 -1.96
N CYS A 154 -7.73 -0.45 -1.21
CA CYS A 154 -6.42 0.20 -1.15
C CYS A 154 -5.37 -0.76 -0.56
N THR A 155 -5.57 -1.29 0.65
CA THR A 155 -4.68 -2.30 1.24
C THR A 155 -4.47 -3.51 0.32
N ALA A 156 -5.56 -4.09 -0.20
CA ALA A 156 -5.47 -5.31 -0.98
C ALA A 156 -4.74 -5.10 -2.33
N LYS A 157 -5.07 -4.02 -3.06
CA LYS A 157 -4.61 -3.83 -4.45
C LYS A 157 -3.38 -2.95 -4.55
N LEU A 158 -3.26 -1.92 -3.73
CA LEU A 158 -2.13 -0.99 -3.79
C LEU A 158 -0.92 -1.49 -2.99
N LYS A 159 -1.14 -2.33 -1.97
CA LYS A 159 -0.07 -2.81 -1.09
C LYS A 159 0.19 -4.30 -1.21
N LEU A 160 -0.76 -5.14 -0.81
CA LEU A 160 -0.52 -6.57 -0.67
C LEU A 160 -0.27 -7.27 -2.01
N TYR A 161 -1.17 -7.09 -2.99
CA TYR A 161 -1.04 -7.70 -4.32
C TYR A 161 0.31 -7.41 -5.00
N PRO A 162 0.71 -6.14 -5.18
CA PRO A 162 2.00 -5.80 -5.78
C PRO A 162 3.18 -6.27 -4.93
N SER A 163 3.09 -6.19 -3.59
CA SER A 163 4.15 -6.72 -2.71
C SER A 163 4.40 -8.20 -2.95
N HIS A 164 3.35 -9.02 -3.12
CA HIS A 164 3.54 -10.45 -3.33
C HIS A 164 4.15 -10.75 -4.70
N GLN A 165 3.80 -10.00 -5.75
CA GLN A 165 4.48 -10.17 -7.05
C GLN A 165 5.96 -9.78 -6.95
N LEU A 166 6.26 -8.65 -6.30
CA LEU A 166 7.61 -8.20 -6.07
C LEU A 166 8.41 -9.21 -5.25
N LEU A 167 7.84 -9.74 -4.18
CA LEU A 167 8.49 -10.72 -3.31
C LEU A 167 8.74 -12.06 -4.02
N ALA A 168 7.89 -12.45 -4.98
CA ALA A 168 8.14 -13.64 -5.79
C ALA A 168 9.44 -13.51 -6.61
N GLU A 169 9.74 -12.31 -7.11
CA GLU A 169 10.99 -12.00 -7.79
C GLU A 169 12.14 -11.81 -6.78
N TRP A 170 11.86 -11.14 -5.65
CA TRP A 170 12.85 -10.93 -4.60
C TRP A 170 13.32 -12.25 -3.97
N PHE A 171 12.47 -13.24 -3.71
CA PHE A 171 12.92 -14.53 -3.18
C PHE A 171 13.30 -15.54 -4.27
N GLY A 172 13.14 -15.17 -5.54
CA GLY A 172 13.45 -16.02 -6.68
C GLY A 172 14.94 -16.14 -7.00
N VAL A 173 15.27 -17.09 -7.89
CA VAL A 173 16.62 -17.29 -8.42
C VAL A 173 16.79 -16.44 -9.68
N GLY A 174 17.88 -15.66 -9.75
CA GLY A 174 18.26 -14.87 -10.92
C GLY A 174 17.60 -13.48 -11.04
N TRP A 175 18.09 -12.70 -11.99
CA TRP A 175 17.60 -11.36 -12.33
C TRP A 175 16.77 -11.42 -13.62
N GLY A 176 15.66 -10.69 -13.67
CA GLY A 176 14.98 -10.41 -14.95
C GLY A 176 13.90 -11.40 -15.38
N ALA A 177 13.06 -11.86 -14.44
CA ALA A 177 11.73 -12.31 -14.86
C ALA A 177 11.08 -11.18 -15.68
N ARG A 178 10.54 -11.51 -16.85
CA ARG A 178 9.66 -10.55 -17.55
C ARG A 178 8.48 -10.33 -16.61
N HIS A 179 8.25 -9.07 -16.21
CA HIS A 179 7.02 -8.72 -15.50
C HIS A 179 5.83 -9.31 -16.27
N ALA A 180 4.88 -9.90 -15.56
CA ALA A 180 3.82 -10.68 -16.18
C ALA A 180 2.87 -9.80 -17.00
N GLY A 181 3.12 -9.58 -18.29
CA GLY A 181 2.21 -8.88 -19.18
C GLY A 181 2.77 -8.60 -20.58
N HIS A 182 1.89 -8.46 -21.57
CA HIS A 182 2.23 -7.83 -22.84
C HIS A 182 2.35 -6.33 -22.61
N HIS A 183 3.59 -5.85 -22.55
CA HIS A 183 3.90 -4.43 -22.48
C HIS A 183 3.88 -3.84 -23.89
N SER A 184 2.86 -3.06 -24.20
CA SER A 184 2.67 -2.43 -25.50
C SER A 184 2.17 -1.01 -25.33
N THR A 185 2.61 -0.11 -26.20
CA THR A 185 2.01 1.23 -26.32
C THR A 185 0.60 1.14 -26.88
N GLN A 186 0.25 0.05 -27.57
CA GLN A 186 -1.10 -0.25 -28.03
C GLN A 186 -1.98 -0.79 -26.89
N ARG A 187 -3.26 -0.41 -26.90
CA ARG A 187 -4.28 -1.01 -26.03
C ARG A 187 -4.97 -2.14 -26.78
N TYR A 188 -5.06 -3.30 -26.14
CA TYR A 188 -5.75 -4.48 -26.66
C TYR A 188 -7.08 -4.74 -25.95
N VAL A 189 -7.25 -4.31 -24.69
CA VAL A 189 -8.54 -4.40 -24.00
C VAL A 189 -9.43 -3.22 -24.42
N THR A 190 -10.24 -3.44 -25.46
CA THR A 190 -11.23 -2.47 -25.93
C THR A 190 -12.54 -2.53 -25.12
N PRO A 191 -13.36 -1.46 -25.14
CA PRO A 191 -14.70 -1.49 -24.55
C PRO A 191 -15.57 -2.64 -25.08
N ASP A 192 -15.50 -2.93 -26.37
CA ASP A 192 -16.26 -4.04 -26.99
C ASP A 192 -15.80 -5.40 -26.47
N LEU A 193 -14.48 -5.61 -26.36
CA LEU A 193 -13.95 -6.85 -25.79
C LEU A 193 -14.37 -7.00 -24.32
N ALA A 194 -14.38 -5.91 -23.56
CA ALA A 194 -14.87 -5.90 -22.20
C ALA A 194 -16.38 -6.18 -22.12
N LEU A 195 -17.18 -5.73 -23.10
CA LEU A 195 -18.62 -6.00 -23.17
C LEU A 195 -18.91 -7.47 -23.46
N VAL A 196 -18.20 -8.06 -24.43
CA VAL A 196 -18.30 -9.50 -24.73
C VAL A 196 -18.05 -10.34 -23.47
N ARG A 197 -17.02 -9.98 -22.69
CA ARG A 197 -16.70 -10.65 -21.42
C ARG A 197 -17.77 -10.44 -20.35
N TYR A 198 -18.31 -9.24 -20.25
CA TYR A 198 -19.41 -8.93 -19.33
C TYR A 198 -20.65 -9.77 -19.62
N ARG A 199 -21.04 -9.90 -20.89
CA ARG A 199 -22.16 -10.74 -21.31
C ARG A 199 -21.91 -12.22 -21.04
N ARG A 200 -20.72 -12.72 -21.37
CA ARG A 200 -20.32 -14.11 -21.03
C ARG A 200 -20.34 -14.40 -19.53
N SER A 201 -20.21 -13.38 -18.69
CA SER A 201 -20.25 -13.49 -17.22
C SER A 201 -21.66 -13.31 -16.64
N GLY A 202 -22.71 -13.26 -17.47
CA GLY A 202 -24.10 -13.09 -17.02
C GLY A 202 -24.48 -11.64 -16.68
N GLY A 203 -23.79 -10.65 -17.26
CA GLY A 203 -24.07 -9.24 -17.05
C GLY A 203 -25.49 -8.83 -17.48
N THR A 204 -26.18 -8.04 -16.65
CA THR A 204 -27.61 -7.69 -16.81
C THR A 204 -27.89 -6.23 -17.17
N ALA A 205 -26.94 -5.30 -17.01
CA ALA A 205 -27.10 -3.90 -17.42
C ALA A 205 -27.21 -3.79 -18.95
N SER A 206 -27.77 -2.71 -19.50
CA SER A 206 -27.81 -2.49 -20.96
C SER A 206 -26.39 -2.32 -21.54
N ASP A 207 -26.21 -2.67 -22.82
CA ASP A 207 -24.92 -2.51 -23.51
C ASP A 207 -24.45 -1.06 -23.46
N GLU A 208 -25.35 -0.11 -23.73
CA GLU A 208 -25.09 1.32 -23.70
C GLU A 208 -24.64 1.81 -22.31
N ALA A 209 -25.32 1.38 -21.24
CA ALA A 209 -24.94 1.74 -19.88
C ALA A 209 -23.58 1.14 -19.48
N TYR A 210 -23.28 -0.07 -19.94
CA TYR A 210 -21.99 -0.71 -19.69
C TYR A 210 -20.86 -0.03 -20.48
N LEU A 211 -21.05 0.22 -21.77
CA LEU A 211 -20.05 0.81 -22.66
C LEU A 211 -19.69 2.23 -22.24
N ARG A 212 -20.67 3.11 -21.97
CA ARG A 212 -20.42 4.47 -21.46
C ARG A 212 -19.48 4.46 -20.26
N ARG A 213 -19.69 3.49 -19.37
CA ARG A 213 -18.89 3.35 -18.17
C ARG A 213 -17.50 2.79 -18.46
N ILE A 214 -17.42 1.68 -19.19
CA ILE A 214 -16.13 1.05 -19.49
C ILE A 214 -15.25 1.98 -20.31
N GLU A 215 -15.82 2.79 -21.19
CA GLU A 215 -15.07 3.77 -21.96
C GLU A 215 -14.36 4.78 -21.04
N CYS A 216 -15.04 5.30 -20.03
CA CYS A 216 -14.40 6.15 -19.01
C CYS A 216 -13.27 5.44 -18.25
N LEU A 217 -13.49 4.18 -17.86
CA LEU A 217 -12.51 3.38 -17.11
C LEU A 217 -11.31 2.96 -17.96
N THR A 218 -11.54 2.70 -19.24
CA THR A 218 -10.49 2.32 -20.18
C THR A 218 -9.71 3.54 -20.61
N ARG A 219 -10.28 4.74 -20.78
CA ARG A 219 -9.53 5.95 -21.15
C ARG A 219 -8.35 6.31 -20.23
N GLN A 220 -8.32 5.83 -18.99
CA GLN A 220 -7.18 6.07 -18.08
C GLN A 220 -5.89 5.37 -18.54
N PRO A 221 -4.70 5.95 -18.27
CA PRO A 221 -3.44 5.31 -18.58
C PRO A 221 -3.34 3.96 -17.85
N SER A 222 -3.03 2.90 -18.58
CA SER A 222 -2.42 1.71 -18.01
C SER A 222 -0.92 1.97 -17.95
N SER A 223 -0.22 1.50 -16.91
CA SER A 223 1.24 1.45 -16.98
C SER A 223 1.65 0.43 -18.05
N ARG A 224 2.05 0.96 -19.21
CA ARG A 224 2.38 0.22 -20.43
C ARG A 224 3.86 -0.11 -20.63
N PRO A 225 4.85 0.66 -20.14
CA PRO A 225 6.23 0.36 -20.48
C PRO A 225 6.65 -0.94 -19.81
N ALA A 226 7.33 -1.79 -20.59
CA ALA A 226 7.99 -2.96 -20.04
C ALA A 226 9.05 -2.48 -19.05
N GLN A 227 8.95 -2.94 -17.82
CA GLN A 227 10.10 -2.94 -16.92
C GLN A 227 10.64 -4.36 -16.92
N ARG A 228 11.96 -4.54 -16.87
CA ARG A 228 12.54 -5.77 -16.33
C ARG A 228 12.89 -5.49 -14.87
N TRP A 229 12.95 -6.51 -14.04
CA TRP A 229 13.43 -6.33 -12.67
C TRP A 229 14.67 -5.41 -12.63
N GLN A 230 14.59 -4.35 -11.83
CA GLN A 230 15.65 -3.37 -11.66
C GLN A 230 15.75 -3.01 -10.19
N ASP A 231 16.93 -3.21 -9.62
CA ASP A 231 17.21 -2.83 -8.24
C ASP A 231 17.66 -1.36 -8.19
N TYR A 232 16.89 -0.54 -7.47
CA TYR A 232 17.15 0.88 -7.23
C TYR A 232 17.62 1.14 -5.79
N THR A 233 18.18 0.12 -5.13
CA THR A 233 18.84 0.26 -3.83
C THR A 233 20.31 0.61 -4.03
N ALA A 234 20.90 1.34 -3.08
CA ALA A 234 22.34 1.61 -3.10
C ALA A 234 23.18 0.37 -2.71
N GLY A 235 22.60 -0.59 -1.99
CA GLY A 235 23.26 -1.82 -1.58
C GLY A 235 23.41 -2.83 -2.71
N ARG A 236 24.51 -3.59 -2.74
CA ARG A 236 24.68 -4.71 -3.67
C ARG A 236 24.11 -5.99 -3.05
N VAL A 237 22.92 -6.39 -3.47
CA VAL A 237 22.42 -7.73 -3.14
C VAL A 237 23.06 -8.76 -4.08
N SER A 238 23.96 -9.58 -3.57
CA SER A 238 24.50 -10.71 -4.33
C SER A 238 23.41 -11.76 -4.50
N ARG A 239 23.05 -12.10 -5.74
CA ARG A 239 22.10 -13.18 -6.04
C ARG A 239 22.74 -14.21 -6.97
N PRO A 240 22.44 -15.49 -6.79
CA PRO A 240 22.93 -16.54 -7.68
C PRO A 240 22.52 -16.25 -9.13
N ILE A 241 23.49 -16.36 -10.04
CA ILE A 241 23.28 -16.24 -11.48
C ILE A 241 22.63 -17.55 -11.97
N GLY A 242 21.49 -17.45 -12.63
CA GLY A 242 20.73 -18.62 -13.12
C GLY A 242 19.53 -18.21 -13.97
N THR A 243 18.79 -19.19 -14.47
CA THR A 243 17.52 -18.93 -15.15
C THR A 243 16.51 -18.30 -14.17
N PRO A 244 15.73 -17.27 -14.58
CA PRO A 244 14.78 -16.63 -13.69
C PRO A 244 13.73 -17.64 -13.21
N ARG A 245 13.72 -17.96 -11.91
CA ARG A 245 12.68 -18.78 -11.28
C ARG A 245 12.03 -17.97 -10.16
N LEU A 246 10.75 -17.65 -10.34
CA LEU A 246 9.94 -16.98 -9.31
C LEU A 246 9.78 -17.89 -8.09
N ALA A 247 9.90 -17.32 -6.91
CA ALA A 247 9.46 -17.96 -5.68
C ALA A 247 7.94 -18.10 -5.65
N ALA A 248 7.46 -19.23 -5.12
CA ALA A 248 6.04 -19.41 -4.91
C ALA A 248 5.62 -18.55 -3.71
N MET A 249 4.65 -17.66 -3.91
CA MET A 249 4.09 -16.85 -2.82
C MET A 249 2.75 -17.40 -2.30
N TRP A 250 2.28 -18.50 -2.89
CA TRP A 250 0.97 -19.09 -2.64
C TRP A 250 1.03 -20.62 -2.75
N GLY A 251 0.07 -21.30 -2.11
CA GLY A 251 0.00 -22.76 -2.10
C GLY A 251 0.81 -23.38 -0.95
N SER A 252 0.94 -24.71 -0.96
CA SER A 252 1.72 -25.47 0.02
C SER A 252 3.20 -25.14 -0.03
N ASP A 253 3.69 -24.70 -1.19
CA ASP A 253 5.11 -24.46 -1.44
C ASP A 253 5.48 -22.97 -1.27
N ALA A 254 4.60 -22.19 -0.62
CA ALA A 254 4.80 -20.76 -0.43
C ALA A 254 6.07 -20.48 0.38
N THR A 255 6.91 -19.57 -0.10
CA THR A 255 8.13 -19.15 0.58
C THR A 255 7.81 -18.53 1.94
N LEU A 256 8.30 -19.19 2.99
CA LEU A 256 8.19 -18.70 4.36
C LEU A 256 9.03 -17.45 4.51
N HIS A 257 8.42 -16.40 5.07
CA HIS A 257 9.09 -15.16 5.39
C HIS A 257 8.40 -14.47 6.56
N VAL A 258 9.15 -13.64 7.28
CA VAL A 258 8.62 -12.80 8.33
C VAL A 258 8.18 -11.48 7.74
N THR A 259 6.98 -11.00 8.05
CA THR A 259 6.57 -9.63 7.74
C THR A 259 6.63 -8.80 9.02
N LEU A 260 7.34 -7.69 9.01
CA LEU A 260 7.47 -6.77 10.15
C LEU A 260 6.54 -5.57 9.94
N LEU A 261 5.66 -5.34 10.91
CA LEU A 261 4.66 -4.27 10.88
C LEU A 261 4.89 -3.27 12.02
N GLY A 262 4.93 -1.97 11.67
CA GLY A 262 5.09 -0.88 12.62
C GLY A 262 3.81 -0.51 13.36
N LEU A 263 3.11 -1.48 13.93
CA LEU A 263 1.97 -1.23 14.83
C LEU A 263 2.48 -1.05 16.25
N ARG A 264 1.95 -0.05 16.95
CA ARG A 264 2.36 0.30 18.31
C ARG A 264 1.65 -0.54 19.37
N ALA A 265 2.20 -0.52 20.58
CA ALA A 265 1.64 -1.22 21.74
C ALA A 265 0.21 -0.75 22.09
N ASP A 266 -0.11 0.52 21.88
CA ASP A 266 -1.46 1.09 22.08
C ASP A 266 -2.46 0.73 20.97
N GLU A 267 -2.07 -0.10 19.99
CA GLU A 267 -2.89 -0.51 18.85
C GLU A 267 -3.31 -2.00 18.86
N GLU A 268 -3.41 -2.62 20.04
CA GLU A 268 -3.71 -4.06 20.22
C GLU A 268 -4.91 -4.56 19.39
N GLY A 269 -5.95 -3.73 19.25
CA GLY A 269 -7.12 -4.07 18.44
C GLY A 269 -6.79 -4.28 16.96
N ARG A 270 -5.80 -3.57 16.40
CA ARG A 270 -5.30 -3.79 15.02
C ARG A 270 -4.50 -5.09 14.94
N VAL A 271 -3.66 -5.36 15.94
CA VAL A 271 -2.85 -6.58 16.05
C VAL A 271 -3.74 -7.82 16.05
N ARG A 272 -4.74 -7.87 16.96
CA ARG A 272 -5.69 -8.99 17.06
C ARG A 272 -6.38 -9.29 15.73
N ARG A 273 -6.83 -8.25 15.02
CA ARG A 273 -7.47 -8.39 13.69
C ARG A 273 -6.53 -8.88 12.60
N ILE A 274 -5.23 -8.60 12.68
CA ILE A 274 -4.25 -9.21 11.77
C ILE A 274 -4.06 -10.68 12.16
N LEU A 275 -3.88 -10.92 13.46
CA LEU A 275 -3.92 -12.22 14.17
C LEU A 275 -4.92 -13.22 13.58
N GLU A 276 -6.18 -12.87 13.79
CA GLU A 276 -7.35 -13.65 13.39
C GLU A 276 -7.32 -13.97 11.89
N ARG A 277 -6.92 -13.01 11.05
CA ARG A 277 -6.81 -13.21 9.60
C ARG A 277 -5.70 -14.18 9.21
N SER A 278 -4.60 -14.23 9.95
CA SER A 278 -3.50 -15.18 9.73
C SER A 278 -3.94 -16.60 10.07
N LEU A 279 -4.57 -16.78 11.24
CA LEU A 279 -5.01 -18.08 11.75
C LEU A 279 -6.09 -18.73 10.86
N PHE A 280 -6.98 -17.93 10.26
CA PHE A 280 -7.93 -18.42 9.25
C PHE A 280 -7.24 -18.97 7.98
N ALA A 281 -6.02 -18.54 7.67
CA ALA A 281 -5.26 -19.04 6.51
C ALA A 281 -4.56 -20.38 6.80
N GLU A 282 -4.14 -20.63 8.04
CA GLU A 282 -3.46 -21.88 8.44
C GLU A 282 -4.41 -23.08 8.57
N GLY A 283 -5.65 -22.86 9.06
CA GLY A 283 -6.66 -23.93 9.20
C GLY A 283 -7.47 -24.23 7.93
N ALA A 284 -7.32 -23.42 6.87
CA ALA A 284 -8.07 -23.58 5.64
C ALA A 284 -7.22 -24.32 4.59
N GLY A 285 -7.48 -25.63 4.40
CA GLY A 285 -6.95 -26.37 3.25
C GLY A 285 -7.10 -25.56 1.96
N SER A 286 -6.06 -25.60 1.11
CA SER A 286 -5.63 -24.63 0.07
C SER A 286 -6.67 -23.93 -0.84
N ARG A 287 -7.96 -24.20 -0.73
CA ARG A 287 -9.06 -23.65 -1.54
C ARG A 287 -9.69 -22.35 -1.00
N ARG A 288 -9.33 -21.87 0.20
CA ARG A 288 -9.92 -20.66 0.80
C ARG A 288 -8.94 -19.49 1.03
N CYS A 289 -7.64 -19.68 0.82
CA CYS A 289 -6.68 -18.58 0.83
C CYS A 289 -6.87 -17.75 -0.45
N SER A 290 -7.45 -16.57 -0.31
CA SER A 290 -7.59 -15.61 -1.41
C SER A 290 -6.55 -14.52 -1.28
N ILE A 291 -6.34 -13.73 -2.33
CA ILE A 291 -5.53 -12.51 -2.27
C ILE A 291 -5.99 -11.48 -1.21
N ARG A 292 -7.15 -11.71 -0.57
CA ARG A 292 -7.71 -10.89 0.51
C ARG A 292 -7.35 -11.41 1.91
N THR A 293 -6.76 -12.60 2.01
CA THR A 293 -6.18 -13.19 3.22
C THR A 293 -4.65 -13.11 3.11
N GLN A 294 -3.93 -13.11 4.23
CA GLN A 294 -2.47 -13.14 4.20
C GLN A 294 -1.97 -14.34 3.37
N PRO A 295 -0.84 -14.21 2.66
CA PRO A 295 -0.29 -15.31 1.90
C PRO A 295 0.11 -16.43 2.88
N PRO A 296 -0.09 -17.71 2.53
CA PRO A 296 0.13 -18.85 3.43
C PRO A 296 1.54 -18.94 4.06
N GLY A 297 2.54 -18.26 3.49
CA GLY A 297 3.92 -18.24 4.00
C GLY A 297 4.31 -16.97 4.80
N GLU A 298 3.43 -15.97 4.92
CA GLU A 298 3.72 -14.75 5.69
C GLU A 298 3.51 -14.98 7.19
N ARG A 299 4.56 -14.72 7.98
CA ARG A 299 4.50 -14.67 9.44
C ARG A 299 4.53 -13.20 9.90
N PRO A 300 3.39 -12.58 10.28
CA PRO A 300 3.31 -11.13 10.61
C PRO A 300 3.75 -10.75 12.04
N CYS A 301 4.93 -10.18 12.26
CA CYS A 301 5.44 -9.76 13.57
C CYS A 301 5.13 -8.29 13.89
N PHE A 302 5.09 -7.96 15.19
CA PHE A 302 4.77 -6.62 15.69
C PHE A 302 5.80 -6.15 16.74
N PRO A 303 7.09 -5.93 16.36
CA PRO A 303 8.14 -5.71 17.36
C PRO A 303 7.91 -4.50 18.26
N LEU A 304 7.27 -3.42 17.76
CA LEU A 304 6.94 -2.27 18.62
C LEU A 304 5.91 -2.63 19.70
N VAL A 305 4.99 -3.56 19.43
CA VAL A 305 4.07 -4.09 20.46
C VAL A 305 4.86 -4.90 21.48
N ASP A 306 5.70 -5.81 20.99
CA ASP A 306 6.52 -6.70 21.84
C ASP A 306 7.49 -5.89 22.73
N TRP A 307 7.96 -4.73 22.26
CA TRP A 307 8.83 -3.80 23.00
C TRP A 307 8.08 -2.74 23.80
N GLY A 308 6.75 -2.75 23.83
CA GLY A 308 5.96 -1.75 24.56
C GLY A 308 6.08 -0.32 24.03
N PHE A 309 6.41 -0.15 22.74
CA PHE A 309 6.52 1.15 22.08
C PHE A 309 5.13 1.69 21.74
N ASP A 310 4.68 2.66 22.52
CA ASP A 310 3.46 3.44 22.29
C ASP A 310 3.70 4.69 21.41
N GLU A 311 2.66 5.49 21.16
CA GLU A 311 2.77 6.74 20.39
C GLU A 311 3.80 7.71 21.01
N GLY A 312 3.81 7.82 22.34
CA GLY A 312 4.74 8.69 23.05
C GLY A 312 6.20 8.27 22.88
N ALA A 313 6.46 6.96 22.89
CA ALA A 313 7.79 6.40 22.65
C ALA A 313 8.27 6.67 21.23
N VAL A 314 7.38 6.51 20.24
CA VAL A 314 7.68 6.87 18.83
C VAL A 314 8.02 8.35 18.70
N ARG A 315 7.24 9.25 19.32
CA ARG A 315 7.54 10.69 19.32
C ARG A 315 8.89 11.00 19.96
N ARG A 316 9.17 10.44 21.14
CA ARG A 316 10.46 10.60 21.82
C ARG A 316 11.63 10.07 20.98
N PHE A 317 11.43 8.99 20.24
CA PHE A 317 12.43 8.46 19.32
C PHE A 317 12.79 9.48 18.23
N TRP A 318 11.79 10.12 17.62
CA TRP A 318 12.01 11.10 16.57
C TRP A 318 12.55 12.44 17.07
N HIS A 319 12.14 12.90 18.26
CA HIS A 319 12.67 14.12 18.88
C HIS A 319 14.20 14.13 19.08
N ARG A 320 14.84 12.94 19.11
CA ARG A 320 16.29 12.81 19.27
C ARG A 320 17.07 12.76 17.95
N ARG A 321 16.38 12.75 16.80
CA ARG A 321 17.00 12.66 15.47
C ARG A 321 17.08 14.03 14.81
N SER A 322 17.96 14.14 13.82
CA SER A 322 18.17 15.37 13.04
C SER A 322 17.12 15.61 11.95
N PHE A 323 16.16 14.68 11.78
CA PHE A 323 15.06 14.78 10.83
C PHE A 323 13.83 14.05 11.38
N ASP A 324 12.62 14.46 10.96
CA ASP A 324 11.35 13.86 11.35
C ASP A 324 10.32 14.02 10.21
N LEU A 325 9.16 13.36 10.35
CA LEU A 325 8.03 13.47 9.44
C LEU A 325 7.26 14.77 9.67
N GLU A 326 7.48 15.77 8.84
CA GLU A 326 6.86 17.11 8.97
C GLU A 326 5.42 17.15 8.41
N LEU A 327 4.53 16.37 9.02
CA LEU A 327 3.09 16.45 8.73
C LEU A 327 2.38 17.46 9.65
N PRO A 328 1.41 18.23 9.13
CA PRO A 328 0.46 18.95 9.97
C PRO A 328 -0.21 18.01 10.97
N ALA A 329 -0.51 18.51 12.18
CA ALA A 329 -1.03 17.69 13.27
C ALA A 329 -2.35 16.96 12.94
N THR A 330 -3.16 17.53 12.04
CA THR A 330 -4.43 16.91 11.62
C THR A 330 -4.26 16.02 10.38
N ALA A 331 -3.12 16.11 9.69
CA ALA A 331 -2.80 15.31 8.54
C ALA A 331 -2.20 13.96 8.97
N GLY A 332 -2.38 12.97 8.11
CA GLY A 332 -1.64 11.72 8.17
C GLY A 332 -1.25 11.34 6.75
N ASN A 333 -0.35 10.38 6.58
CA ASN A 333 0.29 10.07 5.29
C ASN A 333 -0.64 10.18 4.08
N CYS A 334 -1.79 9.49 4.08
CA CYS A 334 -2.86 9.77 3.11
C CYS A 334 -3.82 10.83 3.67
N VAL A 335 -3.68 12.09 3.24
CA VAL A 335 -4.33 13.28 3.85
C VAL A 335 -5.83 13.05 4.07
N PHE A 336 -6.57 12.85 2.98
CA PHE A 336 -8.04 12.72 2.99
C PHE A 336 -8.51 11.26 2.91
N CYS A 337 -7.77 10.33 3.50
CA CYS A 337 -8.16 8.93 3.52
C CYS A 337 -9.57 8.76 4.12
N PHE A 338 -10.50 8.22 3.33
CA PHE A 338 -11.90 7.95 3.71
C PHE A 338 -12.06 6.98 4.90
N MET A 339 -10.95 6.40 5.39
CA MET A 339 -10.92 5.52 6.57
C MET A 339 -10.62 6.27 7.89
N LYS A 340 -10.24 7.56 7.84
CA LYS A 340 -9.94 8.38 9.04
C LYS A 340 -11.17 8.95 9.74
N GLY A 341 -12.37 8.68 9.23
CA GLY A 341 -13.59 9.32 9.69
C GLY A 341 -13.84 10.68 9.03
N THR A 342 -15.09 11.12 9.07
CA THR A 342 -15.56 12.32 8.36
C THR A 342 -15.12 13.61 9.06
N LYS A 343 -15.03 13.59 10.40
CA LYS A 343 -14.59 14.75 11.19
C LYS A 343 -13.14 15.12 10.89
N ALA A 344 -12.23 14.14 10.93
CA ALA A 344 -10.82 14.35 10.63
C ALA A 344 -10.63 14.92 9.22
N ILE A 345 -11.31 14.35 8.23
CA ILE A 345 -11.27 14.82 6.83
C ILE A 345 -11.76 16.27 6.72
N GLY A 346 -12.88 16.61 7.38
CA GLY A 346 -13.42 17.97 7.36
C GLY A 346 -12.52 19.00 8.06
N VAL A 347 -11.81 18.61 9.13
CA VAL A 347 -10.82 19.46 9.80
C VAL A 347 -9.62 19.68 8.88
N SER A 348 -9.03 18.60 8.34
CA SER A 348 -7.90 18.71 7.41
C SER A 348 -8.26 19.53 6.18
N ALA A 349 -9.51 19.49 5.70
CA ALA A 349 -9.95 20.25 4.53
C ALA A 349 -9.90 21.77 4.73
N ARG A 350 -10.02 22.23 5.98
CA ARG A 350 -10.00 23.65 6.36
C ARG A 350 -8.62 24.14 6.82
N GLU A 351 -7.74 23.21 7.19
CA GLU A 351 -6.37 23.54 7.59
C GLU A 351 -5.55 24.00 6.39
N ALA A 352 -4.89 25.14 6.53
CA ALA A 352 -3.94 25.65 5.56
C ALA A 352 -2.64 24.85 5.63
N ASP A 353 -2.14 24.44 4.49
CA ASP A 353 -0.96 23.59 4.36
C ASP A 353 -0.30 23.87 3.02
N SER A 354 0.86 24.54 3.08
CA SER A 354 1.60 25.01 1.91
C SER A 354 2.24 23.89 1.10
N MET A 355 2.32 22.67 1.65
CA MET A 355 2.87 21.53 0.91
C MET A 355 1.82 20.83 0.06
N ARG A 356 0.52 21.14 0.20
CA ARG A 356 -0.52 20.54 -0.65
C ARG A 356 -0.34 20.93 -2.10
N VAL A 357 -0.52 19.96 -2.98
CA VAL A 357 -0.38 20.16 -4.42
C VAL A 357 -1.78 20.26 -5.02
N PRO A 358 -2.15 21.40 -5.62
CA PRO A 358 -3.46 21.58 -6.24
C PRO A 358 -3.78 20.47 -7.24
N GLY A 359 -4.95 19.88 -7.09
CA GLY A 359 -5.41 18.81 -7.96
C GLY A 359 -4.66 17.48 -7.86
N ALA A 360 -3.85 17.26 -6.82
CA ALA A 360 -3.33 15.97 -6.37
C ALA A 360 -4.10 15.47 -5.13
N PRO A 361 -3.92 14.22 -4.66
CA PRO A 361 -4.67 13.69 -3.51
C PRO A 361 -4.39 14.38 -2.17
N SER A 362 -3.33 15.17 -2.05
CA SER A 362 -3.11 16.06 -0.90
C SER A 362 -4.08 17.24 -0.87
N ASP A 363 -4.86 17.46 -1.93
CA ASP A 363 -5.93 18.44 -2.05
C ASP A 363 -7.31 17.73 -2.11
N ILE A 364 -8.26 18.19 -1.29
CA ILE A 364 -9.61 17.62 -1.22
C ILE A 364 -10.36 17.73 -2.55
N THR A 365 -10.04 18.73 -3.38
CA THR A 365 -10.70 18.89 -4.68
C THR A 365 -10.44 17.69 -5.60
N TRP A 366 -9.27 17.04 -5.49
CA TRP A 366 -8.98 15.81 -6.24
C TRP A 366 -9.96 14.69 -5.85
N TRP A 367 -10.23 14.54 -4.55
CA TRP A 367 -11.17 13.52 -4.05
C TRP A 367 -12.60 13.79 -4.49
N VAL A 368 -13.02 15.06 -4.53
CA VAL A 368 -14.31 15.47 -5.10
C VAL A 368 -14.41 15.05 -6.57
N ARG A 369 -13.39 15.36 -7.38
CA ARG A 369 -13.36 14.96 -8.80
C ARG A 369 -13.39 13.45 -8.97
N MET A 370 -12.61 12.71 -8.18
CA MET A 370 -12.59 11.24 -8.23
C MET A 370 -13.94 10.65 -7.84
N GLU A 371 -14.58 11.19 -6.79
CA GLU A 371 -15.91 10.75 -6.40
C GLU A 371 -16.94 11.02 -7.49
N GLN A 372 -16.95 12.20 -8.11
CA GLN A 372 -17.85 12.51 -9.22
C GLN A 372 -17.61 11.61 -10.43
N LYS A 373 -16.35 11.34 -10.77
CA LYS A 373 -15.97 10.53 -11.93
C LYS A 373 -16.27 9.04 -11.77
N TYR A 374 -16.12 8.49 -10.56
CA TYR A 374 -16.21 7.05 -10.31
C TYR A 374 -17.39 6.61 -9.44
N ARG A 375 -18.22 7.55 -8.93
CA ARG A 375 -19.44 7.20 -8.18
C ARG A 375 -20.38 6.35 -9.02
N ARG A 376 -21.09 5.46 -8.33
CA ARG A 376 -22.16 4.67 -8.94
C ARG A 376 -23.50 5.13 -8.40
N GLU A 377 -24.43 5.34 -9.31
CA GLU A 377 -25.84 5.53 -9.02
C GLU A 377 -26.58 4.32 -9.57
N VAL A 378 -27.35 3.65 -8.72
CA VAL A 378 -28.16 2.48 -9.10
C VAL A 378 -29.57 2.67 -8.58
N PRO A 379 -30.60 2.16 -9.29
CA PRO A 379 -31.97 2.19 -8.78
C PRO A 379 -32.07 1.58 -7.38
N ALA A 380 -32.78 2.25 -6.49
CA ALA A 380 -33.04 1.74 -5.15
C ALA A 380 -33.89 0.47 -5.23
N ARG A 381 -33.56 -0.54 -4.43
CA ARG A 381 -34.32 -1.81 -4.38
C ARG A 381 -35.81 -1.62 -4.07
N ASN A 382 -36.16 -0.54 -3.38
CA ASN A 382 -37.52 -0.27 -2.92
C ASN A 382 -38.26 0.72 -3.84
N GLY A 383 -37.78 1.00 -5.06
CA GLY A 383 -38.43 1.91 -6.01
C GLY A 383 -38.30 3.42 -5.69
N GLY A 384 -37.74 3.78 -4.54
CA GLY A 384 -37.58 5.17 -4.08
C GLY A 384 -36.42 5.97 -4.71
N GLY A 385 -36.26 5.91 -6.04
CA GLY A 385 -35.26 6.68 -6.79
C GLY A 385 -33.87 6.03 -6.92
N MET A 386 -32.81 6.82 -7.06
CA MET A 386 -31.43 6.35 -7.23
C MET A 386 -30.68 6.28 -5.90
N THR A 387 -29.74 5.33 -5.80
CA THR A 387 -28.89 5.13 -4.64
C THR A 387 -27.42 5.30 -5.00
N ARG A 388 -26.75 6.20 -4.28
CA ARG A 388 -25.33 6.54 -4.46
C ARG A 388 -24.41 5.62 -3.66
N PHE A 389 -23.39 5.11 -4.34
CA PHE A 389 -22.26 4.40 -3.76
C PHE A 389 -21.00 5.25 -3.92
N GLY A 390 -20.56 5.87 -2.83
CA GLY A 390 -19.38 6.72 -2.75
C GLY A 390 -18.25 6.13 -1.90
N PHE A 391 -17.27 6.95 -1.54
CA PHE A 391 -16.18 6.54 -0.66
C PHE A 391 -16.68 6.14 0.73
N PHE A 392 -17.72 6.81 1.22
CA PHE A 392 -18.33 6.54 2.53
C PHE A 392 -19.50 5.55 2.45
N GLY A 393 -19.55 4.71 1.41
CA GLY A 393 -20.55 3.66 1.26
C GLY A 393 -21.91 4.17 0.78
N LEU A 394 -22.99 3.49 1.22
CA LEU A 394 -24.35 3.73 0.75
C LEU A 394 -24.93 5.00 1.36
N ARG A 395 -25.25 6.00 0.53
CA ARG A 395 -25.80 7.30 0.99
C ARG A 395 -24.95 8.00 2.06
N GLY A 396 -23.66 7.64 2.18
CA GLY A 396 -22.71 8.35 3.04
C GLY A 396 -22.40 9.75 2.50
N PRO A 397 -21.76 10.62 3.30
CA PRO A 397 -21.42 11.97 2.87
C PRO A 397 -20.48 11.95 1.66
N THR A 398 -20.48 13.02 0.87
CA THR A 398 -19.51 13.22 -0.22
C THR A 398 -18.30 14.03 0.24
N PHE A 399 -17.18 13.91 -0.48
CA PHE A 399 -16.05 14.81 -0.25
C PHE A 399 -16.42 16.28 -0.48
N ALA A 400 -17.37 16.57 -1.38
CA ALA A 400 -17.85 17.93 -1.62
C ALA A 400 -18.61 18.49 -0.41
N GLU A 401 -19.48 17.68 0.19
CA GLU A 401 -20.19 18.01 1.43
C GLU A 401 -19.19 18.23 2.58
N LEU A 402 -18.17 17.37 2.71
CA LEU A 402 -17.15 17.50 3.76
C LEU A 402 -16.28 18.75 3.59
N ALA A 403 -15.93 19.11 2.34
CA ALA A 403 -15.20 20.33 2.04
C ALA A 403 -16.00 21.60 2.39
N ALA A 404 -17.32 21.60 2.16
CA ALA A 404 -18.18 22.76 2.41
C ALA A 404 -18.63 22.90 3.88
N ALA A 405 -19.19 21.82 4.45
CA ALA A 405 -19.89 21.86 5.73
C ALA A 405 -19.02 21.47 6.93
N GLY A 406 -17.85 20.85 6.72
CA GLY A 406 -17.08 20.21 7.79
C GLY A 406 -17.74 18.89 8.22
N GLY A 407 -16.95 17.94 8.75
CA GLY A 407 -17.46 16.60 9.09
C GLY A 407 -18.49 16.59 10.23
N SER A 408 -19.14 15.44 10.45
CA SER A 408 -20.18 15.27 11.50
C SER A 408 -19.63 14.57 12.74
N ASP A 409 -20.10 14.97 13.94
CA ASP A 409 -19.79 14.28 15.21
C ASP A 409 -20.48 12.91 15.34
N ARG A 410 -21.51 12.62 14.54
CA ARG A 410 -22.14 11.29 14.45
C ARG A 410 -21.34 10.40 13.50
N ASP A 411 -20.07 10.18 13.83
CA ASP A 411 -19.12 9.50 12.94
C ASP A 411 -19.18 7.97 13.08
N ARG A 412 -20.06 7.34 12.29
CA ARG A 412 -20.11 5.87 12.12
C ARG A 412 -18.84 5.33 11.44
N TYR A 413 -18.04 6.19 10.80
CA TYR A 413 -16.82 5.82 10.09
C TYR A 413 -15.56 5.90 10.97
N ALA A 414 -15.62 6.60 12.10
CA ALA A 414 -14.56 6.62 13.12
C ALA A 414 -14.64 5.45 14.11
N ARG A 415 -15.84 4.92 14.38
CA ARG A 415 -16.05 3.79 15.33
C ARG A 415 -16.36 2.50 14.59
N GLY A 416 -15.47 1.50 14.69
CA GLY A 416 -15.67 0.15 14.16
C GLY A 416 -15.20 -0.07 12.72
N VAL A 417 -14.73 0.96 12.02
CA VAL A 417 -14.04 0.79 10.75
C VAL A 417 -12.58 0.39 11.02
N PRO A 418 -12.08 -0.70 10.42
CA PRO A 418 -10.69 -1.11 10.57
C PRO A 418 -9.75 -0.01 10.08
N ALA A 419 -8.77 0.39 10.88
CA ALA A 419 -7.72 1.30 10.43
C ALA A 419 -6.99 0.73 9.19
N CYS A 420 -6.60 1.63 8.29
CA CYS A 420 -5.83 1.29 7.10
C CYS A 420 -4.36 1.12 7.47
N ASP A 421 -3.60 0.30 6.75
CA ASP A 421 -2.13 0.22 6.91
C ASP A 421 -1.41 1.48 6.37
N CYS A 422 -2.16 2.53 6.01
CA CYS A 422 -1.64 3.82 5.52
C CYS A 422 -1.78 4.95 6.54
N THR A 423 -2.49 4.72 7.65
CA THR A 423 -2.69 5.74 8.68
C THR A 423 -1.70 5.49 9.81
N ASP A 424 -0.94 6.54 10.14
CA ASP A 424 -0.12 6.60 11.35
C ASP A 424 -0.97 6.34 12.60
#